data_AF-A0A391P4U3-F1
#
_entry.id   AF-A0A391P4U3-F1
#
_cell.length_a   1.000
_cell.length_b   1.000
_cell.length_c   1.000
_cell.angle_alpha   90.00
_cell.angle_beta   90.00
_cell.angle_gamma   90.00
#
_symmetry.space_group_name_H-M   'P 1'
#
loop_
_entity.id
_entity.type
_entity.pdbx_description
1 polymer ?
#
loop_
_entity_poly.entity_id
_entity_poly.type
_entity_poly.pdbx_seq_one_letter_code
_entity_poly.pdbx_strand_id
1 'polypeptide(L)'
;MNSDCSIAHCKPYSHGGDKEGLCGSLHSAIECCPEMEVHFRAHFENGGGSVRCEELRATGTWSCRDCVREGTTLVAMHLRGEL
;
A
#
# COMPACT_ATOMS: atom_id res chain seq x y z
N MET A 1 -3.21 6.77 -20.89
CA MET A 1 -2.34 6.42 -19.76
C MET A 1 -2.28 4.90 -19.74
N ASN A 2 -1.11 4.32 -20.06
CA ASN A 2 -0.93 2.87 -20.13
C ASN A 2 -0.69 2.35 -18.71
N SER A 3 -1.77 1.93 -18.05
CA SER A 3 -1.73 1.35 -16.71
C SER A 3 -1.49 -0.15 -16.76
N ASP A 4 -0.37 -0.59 -17.33
CA ASP A 4 0.08 -1.99 -17.21
C ASP A 4 0.92 -2.15 -15.94
N CYS A 5 0.23 -2.13 -14.79
CA CYS A 5 0.83 -2.55 -13.52
C CYS A 5 0.95 -4.09 -13.53
N SER A 6 1.97 -4.61 -14.22
CA SER A 6 2.22 -6.05 -14.25
C SER A 6 2.63 -6.55 -12.86
N ILE A 7 2.17 -7.74 -12.47
CA ILE A 7 2.55 -8.41 -11.20
C ILE A 7 4.07 -8.50 -11.02
N ALA A 8 4.84 -8.51 -12.13
CA ALA A 8 6.30 -8.53 -12.09
C ALA A 8 6.91 -7.23 -11.53
N HIS A 9 6.29 -6.08 -11.74
CA HIS A 9 6.72 -4.82 -11.11
C HIS A 9 6.45 -4.81 -9.60
N CYS A 10 5.49 -5.60 -9.11
CA CYS A 10 5.14 -5.63 -7.69
C CYS A 10 6.04 -6.57 -6.85
N LYS A 11 6.84 -7.44 -7.49
CA LYS A 11 7.73 -8.39 -6.81
C LYS A 11 8.73 -7.78 -5.81
N PRO A 12 9.45 -6.67 -6.09
CA PRO A 12 10.44 -6.13 -5.16
C PRO A 12 9.82 -5.61 -3.84
N TYR A 13 8.51 -5.32 -3.81
CA TYR A 13 7.82 -4.82 -2.62
C TYR A 13 7.43 -5.94 -1.63
N SER A 14 7.63 -7.21 -2.00
CA SER A 14 7.39 -8.36 -1.12
C SER A 14 8.33 -8.31 0.09
N HIS A 15 7.83 -8.57 1.31
CA HIS A 15 8.60 -8.57 2.59
C HIS A 15 9.06 -7.20 3.14
N GLY A 16 8.53 -6.07 2.67
CA GLY A 16 9.04 -4.76 3.11
C GLY A 16 10.44 -4.46 2.56
N GLY A 17 10.77 -5.08 1.43
CA GLY A 17 12.06 -4.95 0.73
C GLY A 17 12.28 -3.62 0.04
N ASP A 18 11.52 -2.57 0.40
CA ASP A 18 11.80 -1.24 -0.10
C ASP A 18 12.63 -0.42 0.84
N LYS A 19 13.50 0.39 0.24
CA LYS A 19 14.71 1.02 0.79
C LYS A 19 14.51 1.90 2.04
N GLU A 20 13.28 2.03 2.55
CA GLU A 20 12.91 2.85 3.71
C GLU A 20 12.00 2.14 4.75
N GLY A 21 11.69 0.85 4.56
CA GLY A 21 10.88 0.05 5.50
C GLY A 21 9.36 0.28 5.42
N LEU A 22 8.89 0.97 4.37
CA LEU A 22 7.46 1.14 4.09
C LEU A 22 6.77 -0.21 3.84
N CYS A 23 5.48 -0.30 4.14
CA CYS A 23 4.67 -1.44 3.75
C CYS A 23 4.68 -1.58 2.21
N GLY A 24 5.04 -2.76 1.70
CA GLY A 24 5.11 -3.00 0.27
C GLY A 24 3.79 -2.79 -0.47
N SER A 25 2.67 -3.07 0.20
CA SER A 25 1.33 -2.80 -0.36
C SER A 25 1.08 -1.31 -0.52
N LEU A 26 1.36 -0.52 0.52
CA LEU A 26 1.24 0.94 0.47
C LEU A 26 2.17 1.53 -0.59
N HIS A 27 3.42 1.05 -0.66
CA HIS A 27 4.36 1.54 -1.65
C HIS A 27 3.86 1.27 -3.08
N SER A 28 3.38 0.05 -3.33
CA SER A 28 2.80 -0.30 -4.63
C SER A 28 1.57 0.56 -4.97
N ALA A 29 0.74 0.87 -3.98
CA ALA A 29 -0.44 1.72 -4.18
C ALA A 29 -0.04 3.16 -4.54
N ILE A 30 0.97 3.72 -3.86
CA ILE A 30 1.52 5.04 -4.16
C ILE A 30 2.13 5.07 -5.57
N GLU A 31 2.91 4.06 -5.96
CA GLU A 31 3.47 3.97 -7.32
C GLU A 31 2.37 3.92 -8.39
N CYS A 32 1.22 3.29 -8.09
CA CYS A 32 0.08 3.25 -9.01
C CYS A 32 -0.68 4.58 -9.10
N CYS A 33 -0.80 5.30 -7.98
CA CYS A 33 -1.54 6.56 -7.88
C CYS A 33 -0.76 7.57 -7.01
N PRO A 34 0.33 8.17 -7.52
CA PRO A 34 1.22 9.03 -6.72
C PRO A 34 0.52 10.24 -6.13
N GLU A 35 -0.48 10.78 -6.82
CA GLU A 35 -1.30 11.89 -6.38
C GLU A 35 -2.10 11.60 -5.10
N MET A 36 -2.33 10.32 -4.78
CA MET A 36 -3.09 9.87 -3.62
C MET A 36 -2.22 9.49 -2.42
N GLU A 37 -0.91 9.73 -2.49
CA GLU A 37 0.05 9.29 -1.45
C GLU A 37 -0.38 9.69 -0.03
N VAL A 38 -0.75 10.96 0.16
CA VAL A 38 -1.15 11.48 1.49
C VAL A 38 -2.38 10.75 2.02
N HIS A 39 -3.36 10.48 1.16
CA HIS A 39 -4.59 9.77 1.52
C HIS A 39 -4.30 8.30 1.87
N PHE A 40 -3.46 7.64 1.08
CA PHE A 40 -3.12 6.23 1.31
C PHE A 40 -2.31 6.05 2.59
N ARG A 41 -1.35 6.94 2.85
CA ARG A 41 -0.59 6.95 4.11
C ARG A 41 -1.52 7.14 5.31
N ALA A 42 -2.42 8.13 5.25
CA ALA A 42 -3.38 8.38 6.33
C ALA A 42 -4.30 7.17 6.59
N HIS A 43 -4.75 6.46 5.55
CA HIS A 43 -5.54 5.24 5.71
C HIS A 43 -4.76 4.14 6.44
N PHE A 44 -3.49 3.94 6.08
CA PHE A 44 -2.63 2.95 6.72
C PHE A 44 -2.29 3.32 8.17
N GLU A 45 -2.04 4.59 8.47
CA GLU A 45 -1.82 5.07 9.84
C GLU A 45 -3.08 4.89 10.69
N ASN A 46 -4.25 5.28 10.19
CA ASN A 46 -5.50 5.19 10.93
C ASN A 46 -5.99 3.75 11.12
N GLY A 47 -5.84 2.91 10.10
CA GLY A 47 -6.35 1.54 10.10
C GLY A 47 -5.35 0.53 10.69
N GLY A 48 -4.09 0.59 10.26
CA GLY A 48 -3.03 -0.34 10.66
C GLY A 48 -2.16 0.16 11.81
N GLY A 49 -2.19 1.47 12.11
CA GLY A 49 -1.40 2.10 13.16
C GLY A 49 -0.01 2.58 12.71
N SER A 50 0.39 2.32 11.47
CA SER A 50 1.66 2.79 10.89
C SER A 50 1.67 2.62 9.37
N VAL A 51 2.62 3.26 8.70
CA VAL A 51 2.97 3.03 7.28
C VAL A 51 4.10 2.03 7.09
N ARG A 52 4.82 1.66 8.17
CA ARG A 52 6.04 0.84 8.11
C ARG A 52 5.72 -0.63 8.32
N CYS A 53 6.34 -1.50 7.53
CA CYS A 53 6.02 -2.94 7.53
C CYS A 53 6.36 -3.62 8.86
N GLU A 54 7.46 -3.23 9.52
CA GLU A 54 7.84 -3.77 10.82
C GLU A 54 6.88 -3.33 11.93
N GLU A 55 6.46 -2.07 11.92
CA GLU A 55 5.53 -1.52 12.90
C GLU A 55 4.14 -2.11 12.73
N LEU A 56 3.63 -2.21 11.50
CA LEU A 56 2.37 -2.90 11.21
C LEU A 56 2.38 -4.37 11.66
N ARG A 57 3.52 -5.05 11.52
CA ARG A 57 3.68 -6.42 12.03
C ARG A 57 3.74 -6.46 13.56
N ALA A 58 4.35 -5.46 14.18
CA ALA A 58 4.47 -5.37 15.64
C ALA A 58 3.15 -5.01 16.33
N THR A 59 2.30 -4.18 15.71
CA THR A 59 0.96 -3.88 16.23
C THR A 59 0.05 -5.11 16.18
N GLY A 60 0.25 -5.99 15.19
CA GLY A 60 -0.58 -7.17 14.96
C GLY A 60 -1.99 -6.84 14.47
N THR A 61 -2.29 -5.57 14.20
CA THR A 61 -3.61 -5.09 13.75
C THR A 61 -3.94 -5.62 12.36
N TRP A 62 -2.97 -5.55 11.44
CA TRP A 62 -3.12 -6.01 10.06
C TRP A 62 -2.11 -7.10 9.73
N SER A 63 -2.60 -8.19 9.14
CA SER A 63 -1.72 -9.15 8.49
C SER A 63 -1.20 -8.59 7.16
N CYS A 64 -0.14 -9.16 6.61
CA CYS A 64 0.31 -8.79 5.26
C CYS A 64 -0.80 -8.93 4.21
N ARG A 65 -1.74 -9.87 4.41
CA ARG A 65 -2.91 -10.05 3.54
C ARG A 65 -3.86 -8.86 3.65
N ASP A 66 -4.10 -8.35 4.85
CA ASP A 66 -4.94 -7.17 5.07
C ASP A 66 -4.30 -5.95 4.43
N CYS A 67 -2.99 -5.73 4.64
CA CYS A 67 -2.27 -4.64 3.97
C CYS A 67 -2.45 -4.66 2.45
N VAL A 68 -2.36 -5.83 1.81
CA VAL A 68 -2.59 -5.99 0.36
C VAL A 68 -4.04 -5.69 -0.01
N ARG A 69 -5.01 -6.19 0.75
CA ARG A 69 -6.44 -5.93 0.52
C ARG A 69 -6.75 -4.43 0.61
N GLU A 70 -6.27 -3.74 1.62
CA GLU A 70 -6.53 -2.32 1.83
C GLU A 70 -5.85 -1.47 0.74
N GLY A 71 -4.57 -1.72 0.43
CA GLY A 71 -3.87 -1.00 -0.64
C GLY A 71 -4.51 -1.17 -2.01
N THR A 72 -4.93 -2.39 -2.37
CA THR A 72 -5.65 -2.63 -3.63
C THR A 72 -7.04 -2.01 -3.65
N THR A 73 -7.75 -2.00 -2.51
CA THR A 73 -9.07 -1.37 -2.40
C THR A 73 -8.98 0.13 -2.61
N LEU A 74 -7.99 0.79 -2.01
CA LEU A 74 -7.76 2.23 -2.17
C LEU A 74 -7.48 2.61 -3.64
N VAL A 75 -6.57 1.88 -4.30
CA VAL A 75 -6.29 2.09 -5.73
C VAL A 75 -7.56 1.87 -6.55
N ALA A 76 -8.31 0.81 -6.27
CA ALA A 76 -9.53 0.52 -7.01
C ALA A 76 -10.63 1.59 -6.80
N MET A 77 -10.77 2.12 -5.58
CA MET A 77 -11.70 3.22 -5.29
C MET A 77 -11.31 4.49 -6.02
N HIS A 78 -10.01 4.84 -6.04
CA HIS A 78 -9.52 6.00 -6.80
C HIS A 78 -9.78 5.86 -8.31
N LEU A 79 -9.49 4.69 -8.88
CA LEU A 79 -9.75 4.41 -10.29
C LEU A 79 -11.25 4.44 -10.65
N ARG A 80 -12.14 4.25 -9.66
CA ARG A 80 -13.60 4.41 -9.81
C ARG A 80 -14.10 5.82 -9.51
N GLY A 81 -13.26 6.72 -8.99
CA GLY A 81 -13.64 8.08 -8.59
C GLY A 81 -14.41 8.14 -7.26
N GLU A 82 -14.15 7.21 -6.35
CA GLU A 82 -14.85 7.06 -5.05
C GLU A 82 -14.04 7.61 -3.85
N LEU A 83 -12.93 8.31 -4.11
CA LEU A 83 -11.95 8.77 -3.12
C LEU A 83 -11.84 10.29 -3.08
#